data_AF-A0A943APB8-F1
#
_entry.id   AF-A0A943APB8-F1
#
_cell.length_a   1.000
_cell.length_b   1.000
_cell.length_c   1.000
_cell.angle_alpha   90.00
_cell.angle_beta   90.00
_cell.angle_gamma   90.00
#
_symmetry.space_group_name_H-M   'P 1'
#
loop_
_entity.id
_entity.type
_entity.pdbx_description
1 polymer ?
#
loop_
_entity_poly.entity_id
_entity_poly.type
_entity_poly.pdbx_seq_one_letter_code
_entity_poly.pdbx_strand_id
1 'polypeptide(L)'
;MIESPYRPSPDRYDDGMTFRRAGRSGVLLPAFSLGLWHNFGSAQTFSNVQRMAHYAFDRGITHFDLANNYGPEYGTAEENFGRLMERSFRPYRDEMFIATKAGYDMWPGPYGNWGSRKYLTASLDQSLRRMKLDYV
;
A
#
# COMPACT_ATOMS: atom_id res chain seq x y z
N MET A 1 9.34 18.61 -20.15
CA MET A 1 10.37 18.31 -19.13
C MET A 1 10.17 16.88 -18.68
N ILE A 2 11.21 16.04 -18.73
CA ILE A 2 11.15 14.68 -18.18
C ILE A 2 11.23 14.83 -16.66
N GLU A 3 10.21 14.37 -15.95
CA GLU A 3 10.19 14.38 -14.48
C GLU A 3 11.34 13.51 -13.96
N SER A 4 12.17 14.05 -13.06
CA SER A 4 13.27 13.29 -12.50
C SER A 4 12.73 12.14 -11.65
N PRO A 5 13.34 10.94 -11.69
CA PRO A 5 12.89 9.81 -10.90
C PRO A 5 12.96 10.15 -9.41
N TYR A 6 11.95 9.74 -8.66
CA TYR A 6 11.89 9.94 -7.21
C TYR A 6 13.12 9.32 -6.52
N ARG A 7 13.74 10.11 -5.63
CA ARG A 7 14.83 9.67 -4.77
C ARG A 7 14.38 9.92 -3.33
N PRO A 8 14.27 8.88 -2.49
CA PRO A 8 13.89 9.05 -1.11
C PRO A 8 14.96 9.80 -0.34
N SER A 9 14.57 10.43 0.76
CA SER A 9 15.52 11.04 1.70
C SER A 9 16.62 10.02 2.07
N PRO A 10 17.91 10.38 1.94
CA PRO A 10 19.01 9.47 2.28
C PRO A 10 19.00 9.09 3.76
N ASP A 11 18.50 9.99 4.62
CA ASP A 11 18.51 9.84 6.08
C ASP A 11 17.18 9.26 6.63
N ARG A 12 16.28 8.76 5.77
CA ARG A 12 14.92 8.30 6.16
C ARG A 12 14.87 7.27 7.29
N TYR A 13 15.95 6.53 7.50
CA TYR A 13 16.04 5.53 8.57
C TYR A 13 16.63 6.07 9.87
N ASP A 14 17.33 7.20 9.80
CA ASP A 14 18.05 7.80 10.92
C ASP A 14 17.36 9.10 11.42
N ASP A 15 16.41 9.64 10.65
CA ASP A 15 15.62 10.84 10.96
C ASP A 15 14.45 10.58 11.94
N GLY A 16 14.75 9.89 13.04
CA GLY A 16 13.87 9.78 14.21
C GLY A 16 12.76 8.71 14.15
N MET A 17 12.58 7.98 13.04
CA MET A 17 11.63 6.87 13.00
C MET A 17 12.09 5.72 13.91
N THR A 18 11.21 5.28 14.81
CA THR A 18 11.47 4.11 15.66
C THR A 18 10.88 2.86 15.03
N PHE A 19 11.68 1.82 14.84
CA PHE A 19 11.21 0.51 14.39
C PHE A 19 10.95 -0.43 15.57
N ARG A 20 9.79 -1.10 15.58
CA ARG A 20 9.33 -1.97 16.67
C ARG A 20 9.04 -3.37 16.15
N ARG A 21 9.40 -4.37 16.94
CA ARG A 21 9.14 -5.78 16.59
C ARG A 21 7.66 -6.10 16.61
N ALA A 22 7.17 -6.75 15.55
CA ALA A 22 5.82 -7.28 15.48
C ALA A 22 5.72 -8.58 16.30
N GLY A 23 5.52 -8.42 17.62
CA GLY A 23 5.42 -9.54 18.56
C GLY A 23 6.70 -10.37 18.63
N ARG A 24 6.57 -11.70 18.54
CA ARG A 24 7.69 -12.66 18.56
C ARG A 24 8.13 -13.06 17.14
N SER A 25 8.25 -12.10 16.23
CA SER A 25 8.69 -12.32 14.85
C SER A 25 9.99 -11.58 14.52
N GLY A 26 10.59 -11.87 13.37
CA GLY A 26 11.72 -11.12 12.82
C GLY A 26 11.35 -9.75 12.24
N VAL A 27 10.06 -9.49 12.02
CA VAL A 27 9.58 -8.28 11.34
C VAL A 27 9.64 -7.08 12.27
N LEU A 28 10.23 -5.99 11.77
CA LEU A 28 10.21 -4.68 12.39
C LEU A 28 9.27 -3.77 11.59
N LEU A 29 8.29 -3.17 12.26
CA LEU A 29 7.39 -2.18 11.66
C LEU A 29 7.74 -0.78 12.20
N PRO A 30 7.55 0.28 11.41
CA PRO A 30 7.71 1.64 11.90
C PRO A 30 6.66 1.92 12.98
N ALA A 31 7.02 2.73 13.99
CA ALA A 31 6.10 3.11 15.07
C ALA A 31 4.83 3.81 14.55
N PHE A 32 4.92 4.42 13.37
CA PHE A 32 3.79 4.94 12.61
C PHE A 32 3.74 4.24 11.24
N SER A 33 2.57 3.74 10.86
CA SER A 33 2.30 3.15 9.54
C SER A 33 1.30 4.01 8.78
N LEU A 34 1.33 3.99 7.45
CA LEU A 34 0.39 4.74 6.63
C LEU A 34 -0.74 3.84 6.12
N GLY A 35 -1.96 4.10 6.57
CA GLY A 35 -3.17 3.46 6.04
C GLY A 35 -3.75 4.20 4.84
N LEU A 36 -4.13 3.48 3.79
CA LEU A 36 -4.64 4.04 2.53
C LEU A 36 -6.18 4.00 2.42
N TRP A 37 -6.89 3.88 3.54
CA TRP A 37 -8.35 3.76 3.57
C TRP A 37 -9.06 4.96 2.92
N HIS A 38 -8.61 6.17 3.24
CA HIS A 38 -9.12 7.42 2.70
C HIS A 38 -8.01 8.22 2.05
N ASN A 39 -8.36 9.09 1.09
CA ASN A 39 -7.46 9.98 0.37
C ASN A 39 -6.55 9.29 -0.66
N PHE A 40 -6.73 8.00 -0.94
CA PHE A 40 -5.91 7.28 -1.93
C PHE A 40 -6.73 6.69 -3.10
N GLY A 41 -8.06 6.74 -3.06
CA GLY A 41 -8.91 6.25 -4.16
C GLY A 41 -9.26 7.28 -5.24
N SER A 42 -10.32 6.98 -6.01
CA SER A 42 -10.77 7.73 -7.20
C SER A 42 -11.05 9.22 -6.98
N ALA A 43 -11.42 9.62 -5.75
CA ALA A 43 -11.69 11.03 -5.42
C ALA A 43 -10.41 11.88 -5.23
N GLN A 44 -9.21 11.30 -5.35
CA GLN A 44 -7.94 12.01 -5.15
C GLN A 44 -7.15 12.17 -6.45
N THR A 45 -6.46 13.31 -6.60
CA THR A 45 -5.49 13.47 -7.68
C THR A 45 -4.25 12.62 -7.41
N PHE A 46 -3.72 12.00 -8.48
CA PHE A 46 -2.54 11.16 -8.32
C PHE A 46 -1.32 11.91 -7.80
N SER A 47 -1.16 13.20 -8.13
CA SER A 47 -0.08 14.04 -7.58
C SER A 47 -0.15 14.18 -6.06
N ASN A 48 -1.37 14.27 -5.49
CA ASN A 48 -1.53 14.35 -4.05
C ASN A 48 -1.29 12.98 -3.38
N VAL A 49 -1.74 11.89 -3.99
CA VAL A 49 -1.40 10.51 -3.57
C VAL A 49 0.12 10.34 -3.50
N GLN A 50 0.81 10.73 -4.57
CA GLN A 50 2.27 10.67 -4.66
C GLN A 50 2.94 11.50 -3.57
N ARG A 51 2.52 12.75 -3.38
CA ARG A 51 3.04 13.64 -2.34
C ARG A 51 2.93 13.03 -0.93
N MET A 52 1.78 12.46 -0.58
CA MET A 52 1.56 11.86 0.75
C MET A 52 2.42 10.61 0.95
N ALA A 53 2.48 9.73 -0.07
CA ALA A 53 3.25 8.49 0.02
C ALA A 53 4.77 8.75 0.06
N HIS A 54 5.27 9.67 -0.76
CA HIS A 54 6.69 10.08 -0.75
C HIS A 54 7.08 10.67 0.59
N TYR A 55 6.27 11.60 1.13
CA TYR A 55 6.52 12.19 2.44
C TYR A 55 6.58 11.14 3.56
N ALA A 56 5.70 10.15 3.54
CA ALA A 56 5.72 9.07 4.52
C ALA A 56 7.02 8.25 4.42
N PHE A 57 7.42 7.86 3.21
CA PHE A 57 8.63 7.07 3.00
C PHE A 57 9.91 7.86 3.33
N ASP A 58 9.95 9.16 3.00
CA ASP A 58 11.06 10.06 3.35
C ASP A 58 11.23 10.22 4.87
N ARG A 59 10.19 9.97 5.66
CA ARG A 59 10.19 9.98 7.14
C ARG A 59 10.30 8.60 7.76
N GLY A 60 10.73 7.59 7.00
CA GLY A 60 10.98 6.24 7.50
C GLY A 60 9.74 5.37 7.68
N ILE A 61 8.56 5.80 7.24
CA ILE A 61 7.38 4.93 7.23
C ILE A 61 7.56 3.90 6.11
N THR A 62 7.91 2.68 6.49
CA THR A 62 8.08 1.54 5.57
C THR A 62 6.85 0.64 5.47
N HIS A 63 5.82 0.86 6.29
CA HIS A 63 4.60 0.04 6.26
C HIS A 63 3.43 0.82 5.64
N PHE A 64 2.91 0.27 4.54
CA PHE A 64 1.74 0.76 3.81
C PHE A 64 0.60 -0.26 3.92
N ASP A 65 -0.52 0.16 4.51
CA ASP A 65 -1.66 -0.70 4.80
C ASP A 65 -2.83 -0.38 3.86
N LEU A 66 -3.25 -1.38 3.08
CA LEU A 66 -4.34 -1.30 2.10
C LEU A 66 -5.42 -2.35 2.39
N ALA A 67 -6.54 -2.28 1.66
CA ALA A 67 -7.50 -3.37 1.56
C ALA A 67 -8.13 -3.34 0.18
N ASN A 68 -8.68 -4.48 -0.24
CA ASN A 68 -9.28 -4.65 -1.56
C ASN A 68 -10.33 -3.58 -1.90
N ASN A 69 -11.13 -3.14 -0.93
CA ASN A 69 -12.22 -2.19 -1.12
C ASN A 69 -11.90 -0.74 -0.73
N TYR A 70 -10.64 -0.43 -0.39
CA TYR A 70 -10.24 0.97 -0.12
C TYR A 70 -10.39 1.82 -1.40
N GLY A 71 -10.90 3.05 -1.21
CA GLY A 71 -11.55 3.79 -2.30
C GLY A 71 -11.74 5.29 -2.05
N PRO A 72 -12.82 5.89 -2.60
CA PRO A 72 -14.20 5.43 -2.41
C PRO A 72 -14.73 4.40 -3.43
N GLU A 73 -14.28 4.44 -4.68
CA GLU A 73 -14.52 3.32 -5.61
C GLU A 73 -13.63 2.14 -5.21
N TYR A 74 -14.22 0.96 -5.03
CA TYR A 74 -13.51 -0.21 -4.51
C TYR A 74 -12.30 -0.58 -5.37
N GLY A 75 -11.14 -0.78 -4.73
CA GLY A 75 -9.89 -1.15 -5.39
C GLY A 75 -9.06 0.03 -5.89
N THR A 76 -9.62 1.24 -5.97
CA THR A 76 -8.90 2.39 -6.54
C THR A 76 -7.72 2.85 -5.69
N ALA A 77 -7.73 2.61 -4.38
CA ALA A 77 -6.55 2.84 -3.54
C ALA A 77 -5.39 1.91 -3.90
N GLU A 78 -5.68 0.62 -4.18
CA GLU A 78 -4.67 -0.35 -4.63
C GLU A 78 -4.14 -0.02 -6.03
N GLU A 79 -5.00 0.43 -6.94
CA GLU A 79 -4.59 0.86 -8.28
C GLU A 79 -3.67 2.07 -8.25
N ASN A 80 -4.01 3.08 -7.43
CA ASN A 80 -3.14 4.24 -7.23
C ASN A 80 -1.82 3.86 -6.56
N PHE A 81 -1.83 2.92 -5.61
CA PHE A 81 -0.58 2.39 -5.06
C PHE A 81 0.24 1.63 -6.13
N GLY A 82 -0.38 0.87 -7.01
CA GLY A 82 0.29 0.24 -8.15
C GLY A 82 0.94 1.25 -9.10
N ARG A 83 0.32 2.41 -9.29
CA ARG A 83 0.91 3.54 -10.04
C ARG A 83 2.11 4.15 -9.29
N LEU A 84 2.08 4.21 -7.96
CA LEU A 84 3.25 4.62 -7.16
C LEU A 84 4.40 3.63 -7.32
N MET A 85 4.11 2.32 -7.31
CA MET A 85 5.12 1.30 -7.56
C MET A 85 5.82 1.52 -8.90
N GLU A 86 5.08 1.67 -9.99
CA GLU A 86 5.69 1.88 -11.31
C GLU A 86 6.48 3.19 -11.43
N ARG A 87 5.99 4.28 -10.84
CA ARG A 87 6.57 5.62 -11.05
C ARG A 87 7.67 5.98 -10.05
N SER A 88 7.70 5.37 -8.87
CA SER A 88 8.55 5.83 -7.78
C SER A 88 9.10 4.72 -6.90
N PHE A 89 8.28 3.75 -6.51
CA PHE A 89 8.63 2.83 -5.42
C PHE A 89 9.22 1.51 -5.87
N ARG A 90 9.16 1.14 -7.16
CA ARG A 90 9.70 -0.15 -7.66
C ARG A 90 11.14 -0.44 -7.20
N PRO A 91 12.09 0.52 -7.24
CA PRO A 91 13.47 0.26 -6.79
C PRO A 91 13.59 -0.01 -5.29
N TYR A 92 12.60 0.39 -4.50
CA TYR A 92 12.61 0.33 -3.03
C TYR A 92 11.59 -0.67 -2.48
N ARG A 93 11.01 -1.54 -3.32
CA ARG A 93 10.00 -2.52 -2.89
C ARG A 93 10.51 -3.26 -1.65
N ASP A 94 11.70 -3.83 -1.72
CA ASP A 94 12.19 -4.73 -0.67
C ASP A 94 12.49 -4.01 0.66
N GLU A 95 12.40 -2.68 0.68
CA GLU A 95 12.47 -1.84 1.88
C GLU A 95 11.08 -1.57 2.50
N MET A 96 10.00 -2.09 1.91
CA MET A 96 8.61 -1.84 2.29
C MET A 96 7.87 -3.09 2.77
N PHE A 97 7.04 -2.92 3.80
CA PHE A 97 6.01 -3.87 4.20
C PHE A 97 4.68 -3.39 3.61
N ILE A 98 4.02 -4.19 2.78
CA ILE A 98 2.78 -3.80 2.09
C ILE A 98 1.70 -4.80 2.46
N ALA A 99 0.61 -4.34 3.08
CA ALA A 99 -0.50 -5.19 3.47
C ALA A 99 -1.72 -4.94 2.59
N THR A 100 -2.47 -6.00 2.27
CA THR A 100 -3.85 -5.90 1.79
C THR A 100 -4.75 -6.89 2.52
N LYS A 101 -6.07 -6.76 2.35
CA LYS A 101 -7.08 -7.46 3.15
C LYS A 101 -8.27 -7.83 2.27
N ALA A 102 -8.91 -8.94 2.64
CA ALA A 102 -10.23 -9.36 2.16
C ALA A 102 -11.04 -9.86 3.36
N GLY A 103 -12.33 -9.55 3.38
CA GLY A 103 -13.22 -9.92 4.48
C GLY A 103 -14.55 -9.17 4.48
N TYR A 104 -14.53 -7.94 3.96
CA TYR A 104 -15.72 -7.11 3.75
C TYR A 104 -16.22 -7.19 2.31
N ASP A 105 -17.32 -6.49 2.02
CA ASP A 105 -17.90 -6.40 0.68
C ASP A 105 -16.90 -5.78 -0.33
N MET A 106 -16.76 -6.42 -1.48
CA MET A 106 -15.89 -6.00 -2.59
C MET A 106 -16.57 -6.16 -3.96
N TRP A 107 -17.40 -7.19 -4.16
CA TRP A 107 -18.18 -7.35 -5.39
C TRP A 107 -19.49 -8.14 -5.16
N PRO A 108 -20.47 -8.06 -6.07
CA PRO A 108 -21.77 -8.70 -5.89
C PRO A 108 -21.72 -10.24 -5.79
N GLY A 109 -22.72 -10.79 -5.10
CA GLY A 109 -22.95 -12.23 -5.03
C GLY A 109 -22.26 -12.92 -3.86
N PRO A 110 -22.44 -14.25 -3.72
CA PRO A 110 -22.06 -14.99 -2.51
C PRO A 110 -20.54 -15.15 -2.31
N TYR A 111 -19.72 -14.64 -3.24
CA TYR A 111 -18.28 -14.85 -3.26
C TYR A 111 -17.44 -13.58 -3.14
N GLY A 112 -18.07 -12.41 -2.93
CA GLY A 112 -17.39 -11.11 -2.83
C GLY A 112 -17.40 -10.50 -1.44
N ASN A 113 -17.69 -11.29 -0.41
CA ASN A 113 -17.78 -10.86 0.98
C ASN A 113 -17.46 -12.04 1.93
N TRP A 114 -17.14 -11.74 3.20
CA TRP A 114 -16.87 -12.69 4.30
C TRP A 114 -15.57 -13.50 4.17
N GLY A 115 -15.53 -14.74 4.66
CA GLY A 115 -14.29 -15.48 4.92
C GLY A 115 -14.09 -16.74 4.06
N SER A 116 -14.84 -16.92 2.97
CA SER A 116 -14.69 -18.14 2.17
C SER A 116 -13.32 -18.21 1.50
N ARG A 117 -12.74 -19.42 1.40
CA ARG A 117 -11.48 -19.63 0.65
C ARG A 117 -11.57 -19.10 -0.78
N LYS A 118 -12.72 -19.27 -1.43
CA LYS A 118 -12.97 -18.75 -2.78
C LYS A 118 -12.77 -17.24 -2.85
N TYR A 119 -13.37 -16.51 -1.90
CA TYR A 119 -13.27 -15.06 -1.85
C TYR A 119 -11.84 -14.60 -1.56
N LEU A 120 -11.20 -15.15 -0.51
CA LEU A 120 -9.86 -14.73 -0.09
C LEU A 120 -8.81 -14.92 -1.20
N THR A 121 -8.79 -16.09 -1.85
CA THR A 121 -7.84 -16.36 -2.94
C THR A 121 -8.12 -15.49 -4.17
N ALA A 122 -9.39 -15.38 -4.59
CA ALA A 122 -9.75 -14.55 -5.74
C ALA A 122 -9.48 -13.05 -5.49
N SER A 123 -9.70 -12.57 -4.27
CA SER A 123 -9.44 -11.19 -3.90
C SER A 123 -7.95 -10.89 -3.85
N LEU A 124 -7.13 -11.80 -3.30
CA LEU A 124 -5.67 -11.65 -3.29
C LEU A 124 -5.12 -11.54 -4.72
N ASP A 125 -5.56 -12.42 -5.63
CA ASP A 125 -5.15 -12.37 -7.05
C ASP A 125 -5.49 -11.01 -7.69
N GLN A 126 -6.65 -10.43 -7.37
CA GLN A 126 -7.04 -9.12 -7.88
C GLN A 126 -6.22 -7.98 -7.26
N SER A 127 -5.99 -8.02 -5.95
CA SER A 127 -5.19 -7.03 -5.24
C SER A 127 -3.75 -6.97 -5.75
N LEU A 128 -3.12 -8.13 -5.97
CA LEU A 128 -1.78 -8.22 -6.55
C LEU A 128 -1.72 -7.61 -7.96
N ARG A 129 -2.74 -7.86 -8.79
CA ARG A 129 -2.84 -7.25 -10.13
C ARG A 129 -2.99 -5.74 -10.07
N ARG A 130 -3.88 -5.22 -9.20
CA ARG A 130 -4.09 -3.76 -9.04
C ARG A 130 -2.83 -3.06 -8.54
N MET A 131 -2.16 -3.63 -7.54
CA MET A 131 -0.92 -3.07 -6.97
C MET A 131 0.34 -3.37 -7.80
N LYS A 132 0.25 -4.26 -8.79
CA LYS A 132 1.38 -4.66 -9.66
C LYS A 132 2.54 -5.27 -8.87
N LEU A 133 2.21 -6.15 -7.92
CA LEU A 133 3.13 -6.83 -7.01
C LEU A 133 3.04 -8.35 -7.19
N ASP A 134 4.16 -9.03 -6.94
CA ASP A 134 4.20 -10.51 -6.96
C ASP A 134 3.66 -11.12 -5.65
N TYR A 135 3.73 -10.36 -4.55
CA TYR A 135 3.29 -10.77 -3.21
C TYR A 135 2.94 -9.53 -2.36
N VAL A 136 2.29 -9.78 -1.22
CA VAL A 136 2.14 -8.87 -0.08
C VAL A 136 2.64 -9.56 1.17
#